data_AF-J8ENS8-F1
#
_entry.id   AF-J8ENS8-F1
#
_cell.length_a   1.000
_cell.length_b   1.000
_cell.length_c   1.000
_cell.angle_alpha   90.00
_cell.angle_beta   90.00
_cell.angle_gamma   90.00
#
_symmetry.space_group_name_H-M   'P 1'
#
loop_
_entity.id
_entity.type
_entity.pdbx_description
1 polymer ?
#
loop_
_entity_poly.entity_id
_entity_poly.type
_entity_poly.pdbx_seq_one_letter_code
_entity_poly.pdbx_strand_id
1 'polypeptide(L)'
;MKEKLTKIPLHLQDFQNLKLLLEEIIQDEIEMIEGFSKYTLHISSKESKVTINLRSEFFPNPYLAIAAISIIPSNQGKGSIVLEWFKTFAKEKGFKRLVLQEVITEEGYRFALKNGFSKHVSLYEEMFGKPNRFEGDYELYL
;
A
#
# COMPACT_ATOMS: atom_id res chain seq x y z
N MET A 1 31.07 3.40 -5.34
CA MET A 1 30.51 2.53 -4.28
C MET A 1 29.15 2.05 -4.78
N LYS A 2 28.96 0.77 -5.13
CA LYS A 2 27.63 0.28 -5.57
C LYS A 2 26.71 0.31 -4.36
N GLU A 3 25.70 1.18 -4.35
CA GLU A 3 24.66 1.12 -3.34
C GLU A 3 24.08 -0.30 -3.35
N LYS A 4 24.09 -0.97 -2.20
CA LYS A 4 23.46 -2.28 -2.06
C LYS A 4 21.97 -2.07 -2.30
N LEU A 5 21.52 -2.50 -3.47
CA LEU A 5 20.13 -2.54 -3.89
C LEU A 5 19.37 -3.53 -3.01
N THR A 6 18.92 -3.11 -1.82
CA THR A 6 18.29 -4.01 -0.83
C THR A 6 16.84 -3.60 -0.56
N LYS A 7 15.92 -4.57 -0.72
CA LYS A 7 14.55 -4.48 -0.19
C LYS A 7 14.59 -4.11 1.30
N ILE A 8 13.69 -3.22 1.71
CA ILE A 8 13.59 -2.77 3.11
C ILE A 8 12.68 -3.76 3.87
N PRO A 9 13.15 -4.45 4.91
CA PRO A 9 12.30 -5.37 5.69
C PRO A 9 11.09 -4.67 6.32
N LEU A 10 9.98 -5.39 6.46
CA LEU A 10 8.77 -4.94 7.14
C LEU A 10 8.69 -5.63 8.51
N HIS A 11 9.17 -4.97 9.56
CA HIS A 11 9.15 -5.52 10.91
C HIS A 11 7.83 -5.20 11.62
N LEU A 12 7.17 -6.19 12.23
CA LEU A 12 5.92 -6.00 12.98
C LEU A 12 5.97 -4.85 14.01
N GLN A 13 7.12 -4.65 14.63
CA GLN A 13 7.33 -3.60 15.62
C GLN A 13 7.08 -2.19 15.04
N ASP A 14 7.40 -2.00 13.76
CA ASP A 14 7.26 -0.70 13.10
C ASP A 14 5.80 -0.34 12.82
N PHE A 15 4.88 -1.31 12.88
CA PHE A 15 3.46 -1.15 12.57
C PHE A 15 2.56 -1.07 13.80
N GLN A 16 3.12 -1.06 15.02
CA GLN A 16 2.31 -1.00 16.25
C GLN A 16 1.46 0.28 16.34
N ASN A 17 1.98 1.41 15.88
CA ASN A 17 1.21 2.65 15.84
C ASN A 17 0.08 2.59 14.78
N LEU A 18 0.32 1.94 13.65
CA LEU A 18 -0.75 1.69 12.66
C LEU A 18 -1.82 0.77 13.23
N LYS A 19 -1.42 -0.28 13.96
CA LYS A 19 -2.33 -1.20 14.63
C LYS A 19 -3.30 -0.43 15.54
N LEU A 20 -2.77 0.39 16.45
CA LEU A 20 -3.60 1.19 17.37
C LEU A 20 -4.53 2.15 16.63
N LEU A 21 -4.02 2.84 15.60
CA LEU A 21 -4.81 3.74 14.75
C LEU A 21 -5.97 3.01 14.07
N LEU A 22 -5.71 1.82 13.52
CA LEU A 22 -6.74 1.02 12.88
C LEU A 22 -7.80 0.59 13.90
N GLU A 23 -7.40 0.03 15.04
CA GLU A 23 -8.31 -0.39 16.12
C GLU A 23 -9.22 0.76 16.58
N GLU A 24 -8.69 1.97 16.73
CA GLU A 24 -9.47 3.17 17.05
C GLU A 24 -10.49 3.51 15.95
N ILE A 25 -10.08 3.47 14.68
CA ILE A 25 -10.93 3.88 13.56
C ILE A 25 -12.03 2.87 13.22
N ILE A 26 -11.79 1.58 13.42
CA ILE A 26 -12.71 0.49 13.04
C ILE A 26 -13.41 -0.18 14.21
N GLN A 27 -12.97 0.09 15.44
CA GLN A 27 -13.56 -0.47 16.67
C GLN A 27 -13.62 -2.00 16.62
N ASP A 28 -12.54 -2.61 16.14
CA ASP A 28 -12.35 -4.07 16.10
C ASP A 28 -10.84 -4.37 16.16
N GLU A 29 -10.50 -5.56 16.63
CA GLU A 29 -9.14 -5.95 16.99
C GLU A 29 -8.32 -6.24 15.75
N ILE A 30 -7.08 -5.74 15.72
CA ILE A 30 -6.18 -5.88 14.58
C ILE A 30 -5.15 -6.98 14.84
N GLU A 31 -5.09 -7.90 13.88
CA GLU A 31 -4.09 -8.95 13.77
C GLU A 31 -3.06 -8.58 12.69
N MET A 32 -1.79 -8.86 12.98
CA MET A 32 -0.68 -8.63 12.06
C MET A 32 0.14 -9.91 11.94
N ILE A 33 0.36 -10.37 10.72
CA ILE A 33 1.02 -11.64 10.42
C ILE A 33 2.11 -11.38 9.38
N GLU A 34 3.36 -11.67 9.74
CA GLU A 34 4.45 -11.67 8.76
C GLU A 34 4.16 -12.74 7.70
N GLY A 35 4.31 -12.37 6.43
CA GLY A 35 4.18 -13.34 5.35
C GLY A 35 5.37 -14.30 5.29
N PHE A 36 5.44 -15.10 4.23
CA PHE A 36 6.51 -16.09 4.05
C PHE A 36 7.93 -15.47 4.03
N SER A 37 8.03 -14.15 3.79
CA SER A 37 9.29 -13.42 3.87
C SER A 37 9.16 -12.19 4.77
N LYS A 38 10.30 -11.73 5.30
CA LYS A 38 10.42 -10.45 6.01
C LYS A 38 10.08 -9.20 5.18
N TYR A 39 9.69 -9.36 3.93
CA TYR A 39 9.30 -8.28 3.01
C TYR A 39 7.80 -8.25 2.76
N THR A 40 7.03 -9.10 3.44
CA THR A 40 5.58 -9.21 3.27
C THR A 40 4.90 -9.14 4.62
N LEU A 41 3.84 -8.33 4.73
CA LEU A 41 3.07 -8.19 5.96
C LEU A 41 1.58 -8.20 5.63
N HIS A 42 0.82 -9.00 6.38
CA HIS A 42 -0.63 -9.06 6.32
C HIS A 42 -1.21 -8.43 7.58
N ILE A 43 -2.15 -7.51 7.41
CA ILE A 43 -2.85 -6.83 8.49
C ILE A 43 -4.34 -7.02 8.25
N SER A 44 -5.06 -7.56 9.23
CA SER A 44 -6.50 -7.78 9.13
C SER A 44 -7.17 -7.52 10.47
N SER A 45 -8.48 -7.25 10.45
CA SER A 45 -9.28 -7.21 11.67
C SER A 45 -10.10 -8.49 11.84
N LYS A 46 -10.46 -8.85 13.09
CA LYS A 46 -11.17 -10.11 13.38
C LYS A 46 -12.53 -10.20 12.69
N GLU A 47 -13.26 -9.08 12.61
CA GLU A 47 -14.55 -9.01 11.91
C GLU A 47 -14.40 -8.68 10.41
N SER A 48 -13.20 -8.81 9.84
CA SER A 48 -12.91 -8.53 8.41
C SER A 48 -13.27 -7.12 7.96
N LYS A 49 -13.25 -6.14 8.88
CA LYS A 49 -13.44 -4.72 8.59
C LYS A 49 -12.20 -4.08 7.97
N VAL A 50 -11.02 -4.65 8.21
CA VAL A 50 -9.76 -4.21 7.61
C VAL A 50 -9.07 -5.40 6.96
N THR A 51 -8.56 -5.17 5.74
CA THR A 51 -7.60 -6.05 5.08
C THR A 51 -6.54 -5.19 4.41
N ILE A 52 -5.28 -5.35 4.78
CA ILE A 52 -4.14 -4.68 4.16
C ILE A 52 -3.03 -5.70 3.92
N ASN A 53 -2.57 -5.79 2.67
CA ASN A 53 -1.44 -6.64 2.29
C ASN A 53 -0.30 -5.74 1.81
N LEU A 54 0.87 -5.88 2.42
CA LEU A 54 2.05 -5.08 2.12
C LEU A 54 3.15 -5.94 1.52
N ARG A 55 3.90 -5.36 0.59
CA ARG A 55 5.12 -5.93 0.00
C ARG A 55 6.21 -4.87 -0.08
N SER A 56 7.42 -5.22 0.30
CA SER A 56 8.62 -4.42 0.06
C SER A 56 9.30 -4.90 -1.20
N GLU A 57 9.46 -3.97 -2.13
CA GLU A 57 10.02 -4.22 -3.45
C GLU A 57 11.15 -3.24 -3.76
N PHE A 58 11.95 -3.54 -4.78
CA PHE A 58 13.22 -2.85 -5.00
C PHE A 58 13.39 -2.17 -6.37
N PHE A 59 12.79 -2.67 -7.44
CA PHE A 59 13.14 -2.21 -8.79
C PHE A 59 12.24 -1.08 -9.32
N PRO A 60 12.78 -0.02 -9.95
CA PRO A 60 14.19 0.37 -10.03
C PRO A 60 14.74 1.02 -8.74
N ASN A 61 13.86 1.48 -7.85
CA ASN A 61 14.19 2.00 -6.51
C ASN A 61 13.27 1.37 -5.45
N PRO A 62 13.70 1.23 -4.18
CA PRO A 62 12.88 0.69 -3.11
C PRO A 62 11.48 1.31 -3.05
N TYR A 63 10.45 0.47 -3.00
CA TYR A 63 9.08 0.92 -2.87
C TYR A 63 8.27 0.03 -1.93
N LEU A 64 7.33 0.65 -1.22
CA LEU A 64 6.32 -0.05 -0.45
C LEU A 64 5.11 -0.24 -1.37
N ALA A 65 4.73 -1.49 -1.61
CA ALA A 65 3.52 -1.84 -2.33
C ALA A 65 2.42 -2.18 -1.33
N ILE A 66 1.27 -1.54 -1.49
CA ILE A 66 0.00 -1.90 -0.89
C ILE A 66 -0.70 -2.79 -1.92
N ALA A 67 -0.53 -4.10 -1.77
CA ALA A 67 -1.07 -5.12 -2.67
C ALA A 67 -2.58 -5.33 -2.48
N ALA A 68 -3.10 -5.00 -1.31
CA ALA A 68 -4.54 -4.92 -1.05
C ALA A 68 -4.79 -3.90 0.05
N ILE A 69 -5.88 -3.15 -0.06
CA ILE A 69 -6.40 -2.30 1.02
C ILE A 69 -7.92 -2.30 0.96
N SER A 70 -8.55 -2.65 2.08
CA SER A 70 -9.99 -2.57 2.29
C SER A 70 -10.24 -2.13 3.72
N ILE A 71 -11.14 -1.16 3.89
CA ILE A 71 -11.57 -0.65 5.19
C ILE A 71 -13.08 -0.44 5.12
N ILE A 72 -13.81 -1.11 6.02
CA ILE A 72 -15.27 -1.13 6.07
C ILE A 72 -15.74 -0.45 7.37
N PRO A 73 -16.76 0.43 7.30
CA PRO A 73 -17.42 0.92 6.09
C PRO A 73 -16.52 1.86 5.26
N SER A 74 -16.70 1.82 3.93
CA SER A 74 -15.94 2.66 3.00
C SER A 74 -16.46 4.11 2.96
N ASN A 75 -15.73 4.99 2.27
CA ASN A 75 -16.11 6.40 2.03
C ASN A 75 -16.29 7.29 3.29
N GLN A 76 -15.67 6.94 4.42
CA GLN A 76 -15.67 7.74 5.65
C GLN A 76 -14.35 8.47 5.92
N GLY A 77 -13.49 8.63 4.91
CA GLY A 77 -12.18 9.28 5.05
C GLY A 77 -11.08 8.41 5.70
N LYS A 78 -11.45 7.28 6.32
CA LYS A 78 -10.55 6.31 6.99
C LYS A 78 -9.39 5.84 6.11
N GLY A 79 -9.67 5.53 4.85
CA GLY A 79 -8.64 5.13 3.88
C GLY A 79 -7.57 6.21 3.66
N SER A 80 -7.95 7.48 3.61
CA SER A 80 -6.98 8.58 3.47
C SER A 80 -6.12 8.75 4.72
N ILE A 81 -6.70 8.59 5.92
CA ILE A 81 -5.93 8.64 7.18
C ILE A 81 -4.86 7.55 7.20
N VAL A 82 -5.23 6.32 6.88
CA VAL A 82 -4.31 5.17 6.81
C VAL A 82 -3.25 5.37 5.72
N LEU A 83 -3.64 5.95 4.58
CA LEU A 83 -2.70 6.23 3.50
C LEU A 83 -1.67 7.31 3.86
N GLU A 84 -2.06 8.36 4.58
CA GLU A 84 -1.11 9.36 5.09
C GLU A 84 -0.12 8.76 6.09
N TRP A 85 -0.56 7.81 6.92
CA TRP A 85 0.33 7.04 7.76
C TRP A 85 1.36 6.27 6.90
N PHE A 86 0.91 5.58 5.85
CA PHE A 86 1.82 4.86 4.94
C PHE A 86 2.80 5.77 4.21
N LYS A 87 2.37 6.96 3.78
CA LYS A 87 3.28 7.96 3.16
C LYS A 87 4.38 8.38 4.12
N THR A 88 4.03 8.64 5.38
CA THR A 88 4.97 9.04 6.44
C THR A 88 5.94 7.91 6.73
N PHE A 89 5.42 6.72 7.03
CA PHE A 89 6.20 5.52 7.29
C PHE A 89 7.17 5.21 6.13
N ALA A 90 6.69 5.27 4.90
CA ALA A 90 7.50 4.94 3.74
C ALA A 90 8.68 5.90 3.57
N LYS A 91 8.46 7.21 3.78
CA LYS A 91 9.54 8.23 3.78
C LYS A 91 10.56 7.97 4.88
N GLU A 92 10.09 7.74 6.11
CA GLU A 92 10.97 7.50 7.27
C GLU A 92 11.84 6.25 7.12
N LYS A 93 11.31 5.19 6.50
CA LYS A 93 12.04 3.96 6.23
C LYS A 93 12.91 4.00 4.97
N GLY A 94 12.88 5.11 4.23
CA GLY A 94 13.74 5.32 3.05
C GLY A 94 13.21 4.72 1.75
N PHE A 95 11.93 4.33 1.69
CA PHE A 95 11.28 4.00 0.43
C PHE A 95 11.21 5.24 -0.46
N LYS A 96 11.39 5.04 -1.77
CA LYS A 96 11.34 6.12 -2.77
C LYS A 96 9.96 6.29 -3.39
N ARG A 97 9.13 5.25 -3.30
CA ARG A 97 7.77 5.24 -3.84
C ARG A 97 6.82 4.47 -2.92
N LEU A 98 5.56 4.87 -2.98
CA LEU A 98 4.42 4.11 -2.49
C LEU A 98 3.60 3.67 -3.70
N VAL A 99 3.18 2.41 -3.75
CA VAL A 99 2.46 1.84 -4.89
C VAL A 99 1.16 1.20 -4.42
N LEU A 100 0.04 1.60 -4.99
CA LEU A 100 -1.23 0.86 -4.89
C LEU A 100 -1.26 -0.14 -6.05
N GLN A 101 -1.20 -1.44 -5.75
CA GLN A 101 -1.23 -2.46 -6.80
C GLN A 101 -2.66 -2.85 -7.15
N GLU A 102 -2.84 -3.27 -8.41
CA GLU A 102 -4.07 -3.91 -8.87
C GLU A 102 -5.34 -3.10 -8.53
N VAL A 103 -5.30 -1.79 -8.79
CA VAL A 103 -6.49 -0.94 -8.65
C VAL A 103 -7.48 -1.31 -9.75
N ILE A 104 -8.51 -2.09 -9.39
CA ILE A 104 -9.51 -2.62 -10.34
C ILE A 104 -10.91 -2.01 -10.22
N THR A 105 -11.15 -1.16 -9.22
CA THR A 105 -12.45 -0.52 -9.01
C THR A 105 -12.40 0.97 -9.28
N GLU A 106 -13.53 1.55 -9.69
CA GLU A 106 -13.63 3.00 -9.88
C GLU A 106 -13.42 3.77 -8.56
N GLU A 107 -13.87 3.21 -7.43
CA GLU A 107 -13.60 3.75 -6.09
C GLU A 107 -12.10 3.81 -5.82
N GLY A 108 -11.37 2.72 -6.07
CA GLY A 108 -9.91 2.68 -5.91
C GLY A 108 -9.19 3.67 -6.84
N TYR A 109 -9.65 3.80 -8.08
CA TYR A 109 -9.12 4.78 -9.04
C TYR A 109 -9.28 6.21 -8.53
N ARG A 110 -10.51 6.59 -8.13
CA ARG A 110 -10.80 7.93 -7.61
C ARG A 110 -10.03 8.20 -6.32
N PHE A 111 -9.90 7.18 -5.47
CA PHE A 111 -9.10 7.24 -4.26
C PHE A 111 -7.61 7.47 -4.56
N ALA A 112 -7.02 6.74 -5.51
CA ALA A 112 -5.63 6.91 -5.91
C ALA A 112 -5.35 8.33 -6.40
N LEU A 113 -6.17 8.84 -7.34
CA LEU A 113 -6.02 10.19 -7.88
C LEU A 113 -6.18 11.28 -6.82
N LYS A 114 -7.20 11.16 -5.96
CA LYS A 114 -7.45 12.12 -4.87
C LYS A 114 -6.25 12.23 -3.93
N ASN A 115 -5.51 11.14 -3.72
CA ASN A 115 -4.38 11.10 -2.82
C ASN A 115 -3.02 11.32 -3.51
N GLY A 116 -3.03 11.76 -4.78
CA GLY A 116 -1.85 12.21 -5.53
C GLY A 116 -1.11 11.13 -6.30
N PHE A 117 -1.66 9.92 -6.41
CA PHE A 117 -1.03 8.85 -7.18
C PHE A 117 -1.31 9.03 -8.67
N SER A 118 -0.35 8.62 -9.49
CA SER A 118 -0.47 8.55 -10.95
C SER A 118 -0.44 7.10 -11.42
N LYS A 119 -1.25 6.77 -12.44
CA LYS A 119 -1.22 5.43 -13.04
C LYS A 119 0.19 5.14 -13.57
N HIS A 120 0.75 4.01 -13.17
CA HIS A 120 1.93 3.45 -13.80
C HIS A 120 1.52 2.90 -15.16
N VAL A 121 2.19 3.34 -16.22
CA VAL A 121 2.01 2.78 -17.55
C VAL A 121 3.13 1.77 -17.75
N SER A 122 2.77 0.49 -17.82
CA SER A 122 3.79 -0.54 -18.07
C SER A 122 4.17 -0.57 -19.55
N LEU A 123 5.41 -0.99 -19.85
CA LEU A 123 5.86 -1.22 -21.24
C LEU A 123 4.91 -2.13 -22.01
N TYR A 124 4.27 -3.09 -21.33
CA TYR A 124 3.27 -3.96 -21.95
C TYR A 124 2.03 -3.17 -22.40
N GLU A 125 1.51 -2.26 -21.57
CA GLU A 125 0.38 -1.40 -21.94
C GLU A 125 0.74 -0.44 -23.08
N GLU A 126 1.98 0.05 -23.12
CA GLU A 126 2.49 0.87 -24.22
C GLU A 126 2.57 0.09 -25.53
N MET A 127 3.03 -1.16 -25.47
CA MET A 127 3.29 -1.99 -26.65
C MET A 127 2.05 -2.70 -27.21
N PHE A 128 1.11 -3.11 -26.35
CA PHE A 128 -0.01 -3.99 -26.74
C PHE A 128 -1.40 -3.34 -26.61
N GLY A 129 -1.48 -2.07 -26.20
CA GLY A 129 -2.73 -1.34 -26.05
C GLY A 129 -3.42 -1.55 -24.70
N LYS A 130 -4.41 -0.70 -24.40
CA LYS A 130 -4.96 -0.47 -23.06
C LYS A 130 -5.70 -1.70 -22.47
N PRO A 131 -5.24 -2.27 -21.34
CA PRO A 131 -6.17 -2.76 -20.32
C PRO A 131 -7.02 -1.57 -19.84
N ASN A 132 -8.20 -1.84 -19.30
CA ASN A 132 -9.25 -0.88 -18.93
C ASN A 132 -8.75 0.53 -18.49
N ARG A 133 -9.48 1.60 -18.83
CA ARG A 133 -9.02 3.02 -18.74
C ARG A 133 -8.39 3.40 -17.38
N PHE A 134 -8.80 2.77 -16.28
CA PHE A 134 -8.31 3.04 -14.94
C PHE A 134 -7.65 1.85 -14.23
N GLU A 135 -7.67 0.64 -14.79
CA GLU A 135 -7.14 -0.55 -14.11
C GLU A 135 -5.61 -0.54 -14.08
N GLY A 136 -5.02 -1.02 -12.98
CA GLY A 136 -3.56 -1.25 -12.88
C GLY A 136 -2.93 -0.65 -11.63
N ASP A 137 -1.60 -0.50 -11.67
CA ASP A 137 -0.82 0.00 -10.55
C ASP A 137 -0.78 1.53 -10.56
N TYR A 138 -0.83 2.12 -9.37
CA TYR A 138 -0.75 3.57 -9.17
C TYR A 138 0.44 3.87 -8.26
N GLU A 139 1.29 4.80 -8.69
CA GLU A 139 2.52 5.16 -7.99
C GLU A 139 2.48 6.59 -7.45
N LEU A 140 3.10 6.77 -6.29
CA LEU A 140 3.41 8.06 -5.69
C LEU A 140 4.90 8.11 -5.36
N TYR A 141 5.60 9.11 -5.87
CA TYR A 141 6.99 9.40 -5.49
C TYR A 141 7.02 10.19 -4.18
N LEU A 142 7.92 9.80 -3.27
CA LEU A 142 7.94 10.25 -1.87
C LEU A 142 9.00 11.32 -1.58
#